data_AF-A0A814DZF8-F1
#
_entry.id   AF-A0A814DZF8-F1
#
_cell.length_a   1.000
_cell.length_b   1.000
_cell.length_c   1.000
_cell.angle_alpha   90.00
_cell.angle_beta   90.00
_cell.angle_gamma   90.00
#
_symmetry.space_group_name_H-M   'P 1'
#
loop_
_entity.id
_entity.type
_entity.pdbx_description
1 polymer ?
#
loop_
_entity_poly.entity_id
_entity_poly.type
_entity_poly.pdbx_seq_one_letter_code
_entity_poly.pdbx_strand_id
1 'polypeptide(L)' 'MLIAPWFCDSCGRQNGMIRYQCQHCRGANTYDLCEQCILHASTIHPYHRFQLVQNAGTGTSNWVGRERTAVLY' A
#
# COMPACT_ATOMS: atom_id res chain seq x y z
N MET A 1 6.09 0.20 20.43
CA MET A 1 5.48 -0.58 19.34
C MET A 1 4.27 0.22 18.84
N LEU A 2 4.43 1.01 17.77
CA LEU A 2 3.31 1.75 17.18
C LEU A 2 3.21 1.35 15.71
N ILE A 3 2.16 0.61 15.39
CA ILE A 3 1.75 0.40 14.00
C ILE A 3 1.23 1.76 13.53
N ALA A 4 1.83 2.31 12.48
CA ALA A 4 1.36 3.57 11.90
C ALA A 4 -0.10 3.38 11.41
N PRO A 5 -1.03 4.27 11.79
CA PRO A 5 -2.40 4.14 11.36
C PRO A 5 -2.49 4.35 9.84
N TRP A 6 -3.28 3.52 9.16
CA TRP A 6 -3.64 3.72 7.76
C TRP A 6 -5.17 3.83 7.64
N PHE A 7 -5.62 4.47 6.58
CA PHE A 7 -7.03 4.72 6.32
C PHE A 7 -7.38 4.18 4.94
N CYS A 8 -8.58 3.62 4.81
CA CYS A 8 -9.11 3.25 3.52
C CYS A 8 -9.61 4.51 2.79
N ASP A 9 -9.09 4.79 1.59
CA ASP A 9 -9.49 5.96 0.80
C ASP A 9 -10.93 5.91 0.28
N SER A 10 -11.55 4.73 0.28
CA SER A 10 -12.93 4.55 -0.19
C SER A 10 -13.98 4.74 0.91
N CYS A 11 -13.76 4.18 2.10
CA CYS A 11 -14.75 4.21 3.19
C CYS A 11 -14.30 4.97 4.44
N GLY A 12 -13.05 5.44 4.49
CA GLY A 12 -12.48 6.14 5.65
C GLY A 12 -12.18 5.25 6.85
N ARG A 13 -12.35 3.92 6.77
CA ARG A 13 -12.04 3.00 7.88
C ARG A 13 -10.56 3.09 8.25
N GLN A 14 -10.28 3.28 9.53
CA GLN A 14 -8.93 3.23 10.09
C GLN A 14 -8.55 1.79 10.45
N ASN A 15 -7.34 1.36 10.09
CA ASN A 15 -6.73 0.08 10.49
C ASN A 15 -7.64 -1.15 10.31
N GLY A 16 -7.97 -1.48 9.05
CA GLY A 16 -8.63 -2.74 8.70
C GLY A 16 -7.75 -3.97 9.00
N MET A 17 -8.35 -5.17 8.93
CA MET A 17 -7.61 -6.43 9.11
C MET A 17 -6.56 -6.61 8.02
N ILE A 18 -6.90 -6.21 6.80
CA ILE A 18 -6.05 -6.31 5.62
C ILE A 18 -5.99 -4.96 4.92
N ARG A 19 -4.78 -4.55 4.55
CA ARG A 19 -4.54 -3.38 3.71
C ARG A 19 -4.22 -3.82 2.28
N TYR A 20 -4.85 -3.20 1.31
CA TYR A 20 -4.55 -3.38 -0.10
C TYR A 20 -4.08 -2.05 -0.69
N GLN A 21 -2.83 -1.99 -1.15
CA GLN A 21 -2.28 -0.79 -1.76
C GLN A 21 -2.31 -0.91 -3.29
N CYS A 22 -2.70 0.18 -3.96
CA CYS A 22 -2.63 0.28 -5.42
C CYS A 22 -1.17 0.25 -5.91
N GLN A 23 -0.85 -0.62 -6.87
CA GLN A 23 0.50 -0.74 -7.44
C GLN A 23 0.84 0.35 -8.48
N HIS A 24 -0.18 0.98 -9.03
CA HIS A 24 -0.07 1.96 -10.11
C HIS A 24 0.00 3.38 -9.57
N CYS A 25 -0.74 3.68 -8.51
CA CYS A 25 -0.73 4.97 -7.86
C CYS A 25 0.52 5.10 -6.98
N ARG A 26 1.47 5.93 -7.41
CA ARG A 26 2.76 6.16 -6.73
C ARG A 26 2.92 7.62 -6.35
N GLY A 27 3.84 7.90 -5.43
CA GLY A 27 4.11 9.26 -4.96
C GLY A 27 3.14 9.68 -3.86
N ALA A 28 2.58 10.89 -3.95
CA ALA A 28 1.69 11.47 -2.94
C ALA A 28 0.25 10.93 -2.97
N ASN A 29 -0.10 10.10 -3.96
CA ASN A 29 -1.45 9.58 -4.16
C ASN A 29 -1.48 8.06 -3.97
N THR A 30 -0.99 7.54 -2.83
CA THR A 30 -1.15 6.11 -2.52
C THR A 30 -2.63 5.84 -2.26
N TYR A 31 -3.22 4.89 -2.98
CA TYR A 31 -4.63 4.52 -2.81
C TYR A 31 -4.71 3.18 -2.06
N ASP A 32 -5.21 3.23 -0.84
CA ASP A 32 -5.32 2.10 0.09
C ASP A 32 -6.77 1.68 0.29
N LEU A 33 -7.02 0.37 0.16
CA LEU A 33 -8.33 -0.25 0.33
C LEU A 33 -8.31 -1.28 1.47
N CYS A 34 -9.43 -1.39 2.18
CA CYS A 34 -9.65 -2.47 3.15
C CYS A 34 -10.22 -3.73 2.51
N GLU A 35 -10.35 -4.80 3.30
CA GLU A 35 -10.90 -6.09 2.89
C GLU A 35 -12.33 -6.03 2.31
N GLN A 36 -13.09 -4.97 2.59
CA GLN A 36 -14.43 -4.80 2.03
C GLN A 36 -14.42 -3.99 0.73
N CYS A 37 -13.66 -2.89 0.71
CA CYS A 37 -13.61 -2.01 -0.47
C CYS A 37 -12.84 -2.63 -1.64
N ILE A 38 -11.91 -3.57 -1.39
CA ILE A 38 -11.20 -4.29 -2.46
C ILE A 38 -12.15 -5.06 -3.38
N LEU A 39 -13.30 -5.54 -2.88
CA LEU A 39 -14.32 -6.24 -3.67
C LEU A 39 -14.95 -5.33 -4.73
N HIS A 40 -14.95 -4.02 -4.48
CA HIS A 40 -15.46 -2.99 -5.38
C HIS A 40 -14.32 -2.21 -6.08
N ALA A 41 -13.08 -2.66 -5.98
CA ALA A 41 -11.90 -1.99 -6.53
C ALA A 41 -12.05 -1.65 -8.01
N SER A 42 -12.62 -2.57 -8.81
CA SER A 42 -12.86 -2.34 -10.24
C SER A 42 -13.88 -1.24 -10.53
N THR A 43 -14.76 -0.92 -9.58
CA THR A 43 -15.78 0.13 -9.70
C THR A 43 -15.29 1.46 -9.13
N ILE A 44 -14.65 1.43 -7.95
CA ILE A 44 -14.20 2.64 -7.24
C ILE A 44 -12.85 3.16 -7.74
N HIS A 45 -12.00 2.28 -8.25
CA HIS A 45 -10.66 2.60 -8.73
C HIS A 45 -10.31 1.76 -9.97
N PRO A 46 -11.00 2.00 -11.10
CA PRO A 46 -10.87 1.19 -12.31
C PRO A 46 -9.45 1.27 -12.90
N TYR A 47 -9.09 0.25 -13.69
CA TYR A 47 -7.81 0.13 -14.42
C TYR A 47 -6.55 -0.08 -13.58
N HIS A 48 -6.66 -0.08 -12.25
CA HIS A 48 -5.51 -0.26 -11.38
C HIS A 48 -5.55 -1.58 -10.62
N ARG A 49 -4.37 -2.19 -10.46
CA ARG A 49 -4.17 -3.42 -9.69
C ARG A 49 -3.77 -3.09 -8.26
N PHE A 50 -4.28 -3.90 -7.35
CA PHE A 50 -4.04 -3.80 -5.91
C PHE A 50 -3.16 -4.95 -5.44
N GLN A 51 -2.28 -4.67 -4.49
CA GLN A 51 -1.44 -5.65 -3.81
C GLN A 51 -1.82 -5.72 -2.34
N LEU A 52 -1.84 -6.94 -1.82
CA LEU A 52 -1.93 -7.18 -0.39
C LEU A 52 -0.70 -6.61 0.33
N VAL A 53 -0.93 -5.68 1.24
CA VAL A 53 0.05 -5.18 2.19
C VAL A 53 -0.36 -5.72 3.55
N GLN A 54 0.29 -6.79 4.01
CA GLN A 54 0.07 -7.22 5.40
C GLN A 54 0.55 -6.10 6.30
N ASN A 55 -0.27 -5.71 7.29
CA ASN A 55 0.15 -4.79 8.34
C ASN A 55 1.29 -5.47 9.08
N ALA A 56 2.52 -5.14 8.68
CA ALA A 56 3.73 -5.73 9.19
C ALA A 56 3.92 -5.27 10.64
N GLY A 57 3.45 -6.10 11.59
CA GLY A 57 4.08 -6.14 12.91
C GLY A 57 5.57 -6.55 12.83
N THR A 58 6.00 -7.10 11.69
CA THR A 58 7.36 -7.54 11.41
C THR A 58 7.59 -7.52 9.91
N GLY A 59 8.38 -6.58 9.43
CA GLY A 59 8.70 -6.46 8.02
C GLY A 59 9.65 -5.29 7.86
N THR A 60 10.92 -5.54 8.14
CA THR A 60 12.01 -4.71 7.66
C THR A 60 11.69 -4.34 6.21
N SER A 61 11.47 -3.06 5.93
CA SER A 61 11.65 -2.54 4.58
C SER A 61 13.13 -2.70 4.26
N ASN A 62 13.54 -3.93 3.94
CA ASN A 62 14.78 -4.18 3.27
C ASN A 62 14.54 -3.65 1.86
N TRP A 63 15.15 -2.51 1.58
CA TRP A 63 15.29 -1.93 0.26
C TRP A 63 16.07 -2.88 -0.65
N VAL A 64 15.47 -4.01 -1.04
CA VAL A 64 16.04 -4.88 -2.06
C VAL A 64 15.41 -4.47 -3.38
N GLY A 65 16.06 -3.53 -4.05
CA GLY A 65 15.72 -3.16 -5.42
C GLY A 65 15.99 -1.72 -5.84
N ARG A 66 17.15 -1.14 -5.51
CA ARG A 66 17.84 -0.17 -6.39
C ARG A 66 19.32 -0.08 -6.03
N GLU A 67 20.04 -1.03 -6.56
CA GLU A 67 21.46 -0.90 -6.89
C GLU A 67 21.64 0.35 -7.77
N ARG A 68 22.18 1.43 -7.18
CA ARG A 68 22.89 2.46 -7.94
C ARG A 68 24.35 2.36 -7.53
N THR A 69 25.08 1.67 -8.40
CA THR A 69 26.52 1.63 -8.58
C THR A 69 27.25 2.80 -7.92
N ALA A 70 28.21 2.47 -7.07
CA ALA A 70 29.29 3.36 -6.69
C ALA A 70 30.00 3.85 -7.96
N VAL A 71 30.04 5.16 -8.17
CA VAL A 71 31.10 5.78 -8.93
C VAL A 71 31.53 7.02 -8.15
N LEU A 72 32.62 6.87 -7.42
CA LEU A 72 33.43 7.99 -6.94
C LEU A 72 34.22 8.49 -8.16
N TYR A 73 34.08 9.78 -8.47
CA TYR A 73 35.09 10.59 -9.15
C TYR A 73 35.16 11.93 -8.44
#